data_AF-A0A662TF94-F1
#
_entry.id   AF-A0A662TF94-F1
#
_cell.length_a   1.000
_cell.length_b   1.000
_cell.length_c   1.000
_cell.angle_alpha   90.00
_cell.angle_beta   90.00
_cell.angle_gamma   90.00
#
_symmetry.space_group_name_H-M   'P 1'
#
loop_
_entity.id
_entity.type
_entity.pdbx_description
1 polymer ?
#
loop_
_entity_poly.entity_id
_entity_poly.type
_entity_poly.pdbx_seq_one_letter_code
_entity_poly.pdbx_strand_id
1 'polypeptide(L)'
;PHIPTLVAEVRSYLRRMYFKADVGISGANAIAAETGTTFLIENEGNIRLATGLPRVHIVVAGMEKVVPTLQDGMLVVEVASRYANYKAPSYVSLISGPSKTGDIEKQITYGAHGPQEYHVVLLDNHRTEMARDPVYRQALYCLRCGGCLYECTIYPLTAGYFGYLYMGGIGAILTRFLIGGPENAAPIAYTCTLCGRCKIHCPMEIDVPKMILKLREELAQLGLAPSWVVRGVEEIIHKKST
;
A
#
# COMPACT_ATOMS: atom_id res chain seq x y z
N PRO A 1 22.52 -4.16 24.42
CA PRO A 1 22.62 -5.42 23.63
C PRO A 1 23.20 -5.16 22.23
N HIS A 2 24.10 -6.03 21.75
CA HIS A 2 24.76 -5.87 20.45
C HIS A 2 23.78 -6.23 19.31
N ILE A 3 23.50 -5.28 18.40
CA ILE A 3 22.48 -5.41 17.35
C ILE A 3 22.63 -6.72 16.54
N PRO A 4 23.82 -7.11 16.05
CA PRO A 4 24.01 -8.38 15.35
C PRO A 4 23.54 -9.62 16.10
N THR A 5 23.72 -9.64 17.43
CA THR A 5 23.31 -10.78 18.26
C THR A 5 21.79 -10.89 18.35
N LEU A 6 21.10 -9.76 18.51
CA LEU A 6 19.63 -9.73 18.50
C LEU A 6 19.07 -10.17 17.15
N VAL A 7 19.64 -9.68 16.05
CA VAL A 7 19.22 -10.06 14.69
C VAL A 7 19.43 -11.55 14.44
N ALA A 8 20.56 -12.11 14.87
CA ALA A 8 20.85 -13.54 14.73
C ALA A 8 19.84 -14.40 15.50
N GLU A 9 19.52 -14.02 16.74
CA GLU A 9 18.56 -14.75 17.57
C GLU A 9 17.14 -14.70 16.98
N VAL A 10 16.69 -13.51 16.58
CA VAL A 10 15.39 -13.33 15.92
C VAL A 10 15.31 -14.14 14.62
N ARG A 11 16.37 -14.15 13.81
CA ARG A 11 16.44 -14.96 12.58
C ARG A 11 16.34 -16.44 12.86
N SER A 12 17.03 -16.93 13.89
CA SER A 12 16.97 -18.33 14.33
C SER A 12 15.56 -18.71 14.77
N TYR A 13 14.93 -17.87 15.60
CA TYR A 13 13.57 -18.03 16.06
C TYR A 13 12.56 -18.04 14.91
N LEU A 14 12.54 -16.99 14.08
CA LEU A 14 11.59 -16.86 12.96
C LEU A 14 11.74 -17.98 11.94
N ARG A 15 12.97 -18.46 11.68
CA ARG A 15 13.19 -19.56 10.75
C ARG A 15 12.47 -20.83 11.19
N ARG A 16 12.49 -21.15 12.49
CA ARG A 16 11.70 -22.28 13.02
C ARG A 16 10.20 -22.08 12.84
N MET A 17 9.71 -20.83 12.97
CA MET A 17 8.30 -20.52 12.78
C MET A 17 7.87 -20.69 11.32
N TYR A 18 8.66 -20.21 10.35
CA TYR A 18 8.35 -20.40 8.93
C TYR A 18 8.25 -21.87 8.53
N PHE A 19 9.13 -22.75 9.03
CA PHE A 19 9.07 -24.19 8.74
C PHE A 19 7.90 -24.92 9.39
N LYS A 20 7.33 -24.38 10.47
CA LYS A 20 6.18 -24.95 11.17
C LYS A 20 4.85 -24.41 10.68
N ALA A 21 4.84 -23.33 9.91
CA ALA A 21 3.62 -22.67 9.48
C ALA A 21 2.92 -23.49 8.39
N ASP A 22 1.63 -23.78 8.58
CA ASP A 22 0.80 -24.44 7.58
C ASP A 22 0.40 -23.49 6.44
N VAL A 23 0.21 -22.21 6.78
CA VAL A 23 -0.28 -21.16 5.88
C VAL A 23 0.64 -19.95 5.89
N GLY A 24 0.98 -19.47 4.69
CA GLY A 24 1.64 -18.21 4.43
C GLY A 24 0.66 -17.19 3.87
N ILE A 25 0.69 -15.96 4.39
CA ILE A 25 -0.15 -14.86 3.90
C ILE A 25 0.73 -13.73 3.40
N SER A 26 0.43 -13.19 2.22
CA SER A 26 1.11 -12.01 1.67
C SER A 26 0.13 -11.00 1.08
N GLY A 27 0.62 -9.77 0.88
CA GLY A 27 0.00 -8.81 -0.03
C GLY A 27 0.40 -9.07 -1.49
N ALA A 28 0.29 -8.04 -2.31
CA ALA A 28 0.83 -7.99 -3.67
C ALA A 28 1.27 -6.55 -4.03
N ASN A 29 2.39 -6.40 -4.72
CA ASN A 29 2.79 -5.13 -5.33
C ASN A 29 2.03 -4.90 -6.64
N ALA A 30 1.85 -5.97 -7.43
CA ALA A 30 1.01 -6.03 -8.62
C ALA A 30 0.51 -7.47 -8.85
N ILE A 31 -0.57 -7.64 -9.62
CA ILE A 31 -1.11 -8.92 -10.06
C ILE A 31 -1.37 -8.81 -11.56
N ALA A 32 -0.65 -9.55 -12.39
CA ALA A 32 -0.87 -9.58 -13.83
C ALA A 32 -2.07 -10.47 -14.18
N ALA A 33 -3.11 -9.88 -14.75
CA ALA A 33 -4.36 -10.55 -15.07
C ALA A 33 -4.17 -11.64 -16.14
N GLU A 34 -3.32 -11.41 -17.15
CA GLU A 34 -3.11 -12.36 -18.25
C GLU A 34 -2.57 -13.74 -17.80
N THR A 35 -1.81 -13.78 -16.72
CA THR A 35 -1.12 -14.99 -16.23
C THR A 35 -1.51 -15.39 -14.81
N GLY A 36 -2.27 -14.54 -14.11
CA GLY A 36 -2.54 -14.71 -12.68
C GLY A 36 -1.28 -14.55 -11.79
N THR A 37 -0.25 -13.86 -12.30
CA THR A 37 1.05 -13.76 -11.60
C THR A 37 1.04 -12.63 -10.58
N THR A 38 1.30 -12.97 -9.31
CA THR A 38 1.54 -11.99 -8.25
C THR A 38 3.00 -11.57 -8.21
N PHE A 39 3.24 -10.26 -8.12
CA PHE A 39 4.55 -9.65 -7.95
C PHE A 39 4.74 -9.21 -6.50
N LEU A 40 5.89 -9.55 -5.94
CA LEU A 40 6.30 -9.17 -4.60
C LEU A 40 7.71 -8.58 -4.66
N ILE A 41 7.93 -7.50 -3.93
CA ILE A 41 9.24 -6.87 -3.76
C ILE A 41 9.71 -7.15 -2.33
N GLU A 42 10.93 -7.67 -2.18
CA GLU A 42 11.54 -7.85 -0.86
C GLU A 42 13.03 -7.50 -0.85
N ASN A 43 13.51 -7.15 0.35
CA ASN A 43 14.89 -6.78 0.62
C ASN A 43 15.65 -7.87 1.42
N GLU A 44 14.94 -8.63 2.24
CA GLU A 44 15.54 -9.55 3.24
C GLU A 44 15.21 -11.04 2.99
N GLY A 45 14.44 -11.34 1.94
CA GLY A 45 14.02 -12.71 1.60
C GLY A 45 12.98 -13.32 2.55
N ASN A 46 12.51 -12.57 3.56
CA ASN A 46 11.46 -12.98 4.48
C ASN A 46 10.12 -13.26 3.77
N ILE A 47 9.74 -12.46 2.76
CA ILE A 47 8.55 -12.71 1.96
C ILE A 47 8.65 -14.07 1.26
N ARG A 48 9.80 -14.39 0.65
CA ARG A 48 10.03 -15.69 -0.01
C ARG A 48 9.87 -16.87 0.96
N LEU A 49 10.26 -16.71 2.23
CA LEU A 49 10.04 -17.75 3.25
C LEU A 49 8.57 -17.86 3.62
N ALA A 50 7.86 -16.74 3.75
CA ALA A 50 6.45 -16.72 4.06
C ALA A 50 5.57 -17.27 2.93
N THR A 51 5.96 -17.10 1.66
CA THR A 51 5.17 -17.56 0.51
C THR A 51 5.61 -18.91 -0.04
N GLY A 52 6.87 -19.30 0.19
CA GLY A 52 7.45 -20.51 -0.39
C GLY A 52 7.53 -21.72 0.55
N LEU A 53 7.62 -21.53 1.88
CA LEU A 53 7.76 -22.67 2.81
C LEU A 53 6.43 -23.28 3.27
N PRO A 54 5.39 -22.50 3.59
CA PRO A 54 4.12 -23.06 4.01
C PRO A 54 3.45 -23.87 2.89
N ARG A 55 2.64 -24.86 3.28
CA ARG A 55 1.90 -25.70 2.33
C ARG A 55 0.85 -24.93 1.54
N VAL A 56 0.30 -23.87 2.13
CA VAL A 56 -0.72 -23.02 1.51
C VAL A 56 -0.23 -21.57 1.47
N HIS A 57 -0.35 -20.92 0.32
CA HIS A 57 -0.08 -19.49 0.17
C HIS A 57 -1.37 -18.74 -0.19
N ILE A 58 -1.72 -17.74 0.63
CA ILE A 58 -2.86 -16.85 0.41
C ILE A 58 -2.36 -15.44 0.12
N VAL A 59 -2.70 -14.91 -1.05
CA VAL A 59 -2.50 -13.51 -1.41
C VAL A 59 -3.76 -12.73 -1.08
N VAL A 60 -3.63 -11.67 -0.29
CA VAL A 60 -4.73 -10.73 -0.01
C VAL A 60 -4.35 -9.37 -0.58
N ALA A 61 -5.06 -8.94 -1.62
CA ALA A 61 -4.76 -7.69 -2.31
C ALA A 61 -6.06 -6.98 -2.71
N GLY A 62 -6.01 -5.66 -2.85
CA GLY A 62 -7.14 -4.94 -3.42
C GLY A 62 -7.12 -4.97 -4.95
N MET A 63 -8.28 -4.67 -5.57
CA MET A 63 -8.43 -4.65 -7.02
C MET A 63 -7.50 -3.66 -7.74
N GLU A 64 -7.04 -2.62 -7.04
CA GLU A 64 -6.05 -1.64 -7.53
C GLU A 64 -4.68 -2.24 -7.85
N LYS A 65 -4.42 -3.48 -7.40
CA LYS A 65 -3.16 -4.17 -7.68
C LYS A 65 -3.18 -4.93 -8.99
N VAL A 66 -4.33 -5.09 -9.62
CA VAL A 66 -4.46 -5.83 -10.87
C VAL A 66 -4.02 -4.96 -12.04
N VAL A 67 -3.12 -5.51 -12.86
CA VAL A 67 -2.63 -4.91 -14.11
C VAL A 67 -2.86 -5.87 -15.28
N PRO A 68 -2.97 -5.40 -16.53
CA PRO A 68 -3.30 -6.26 -17.66
C PRO A 68 -2.25 -7.35 -17.91
N THR A 69 -0.97 -6.97 -18.04
CA THR A 69 0.10 -7.86 -18.50
C THR A 69 1.18 -8.09 -17.45
N LEU A 70 2.00 -9.13 -17.67
CA LEU A 70 3.21 -9.40 -16.89
C LEU A 70 4.21 -8.25 -17.01
N GLN A 71 4.29 -7.63 -18.20
CA GLN A 71 5.14 -6.46 -18.44
C GLN A 71 4.69 -5.25 -17.59
N ASP A 72 3.39 -5.00 -17.50
CA ASP A 72 2.85 -3.95 -16.63
C ASP A 72 3.20 -4.20 -15.17
N GLY A 73 3.15 -5.46 -14.72
CA GLY A 73 3.57 -5.85 -13.37
C GLY A 73 5.04 -5.55 -13.07
N MET A 74 5.92 -5.83 -14.04
CA MET A 74 7.34 -5.46 -13.94
C MET A 74 7.56 -3.95 -13.89
N LEU A 75 6.82 -3.17 -14.70
CA LEU A 75 6.87 -1.72 -14.66
C LEU A 75 6.45 -1.17 -13.31
N VAL A 76 5.36 -1.70 -12.72
CA VAL A 76 4.92 -1.32 -11.37
C VAL A 76 6.03 -1.56 -10.35
N VAL A 77 6.68 -2.72 -10.39
CA VAL A 77 7.77 -3.07 -9.47
C VAL A 77 8.97 -2.14 -9.63
N GLU A 78 9.37 -1.86 -10.87
CA GLU A 78 10.49 -0.98 -11.17
C GLU A 78 10.22 0.45 -10.69
N VAL A 79 9.08 1.03 -11.09
CA VAL A 79 8.68 2.39 -10.71
C VAL A 79 8.54 2.47 -9.19
N ALA A 80 7.87 1.52 -8.54
CA ALA A 80 7.69 1.54 -7.10
C ALA A 80 9.04 1.55 -6.35
N SER A 81 10.01 0.75 -6.81
CA SER A 81 11.34 0.67 -6.19
C SER A 81 12.13 1.97 -6.36
N ARG A 82 12.14 2.55 -7.58
CA ARG A 82 12.87 3.78 -7.87
C ARG A 82 12.33 4.98 -7.09
N TYR A 83 11.01 5.11 -7.00
CA TYR A 83 10.35 6.19 -6.23
C TYR A 83 10.45 6.00 -4.71
N ALA A 84 10.78 4.78 -4.26
CA ALA A 84 11.16 4.50 -2.88
C ALA A 84 12.66 4.76 -2.60
N ASN A 85 13.37 5.44 -3.52
CA ASN A 85 14.81 5.74 -3.45
C ASN A 85 15.74 4.51 -3.51
N TYR A 86 15.26 3.36 -4.01
CA TYR A 86 16.13 2.23 -4.34
C TYR A 86 16.63 2.30 -5.78
N LYS A 87 17.89 1.92 -6.02
CA LYS A 87 18.44 1.86 -7.39
C LYS A 87 17.75 0.78 -8.25
N ALA A 88 17.41 -0.34 -7.62
CA ALA A 88 16.68 -1.47 -8.17
C ALA A 88 16.06 -2.28 -7.01
N PRO A 89 14.98 -3.05 -7.25
CA PRO A 89 14.50 -4.01 -6.26
C PRO A 89 15.59 -5.04 -5.95
N SER A 90 15.79 -5.38 -4.67
CA SER A 90 16.79 -6.39 -4.28
C SER A 90 16.36 -7.79 -4.69
N TYR A 91 15.09 -8.12 -4.47
CA TYR A 91 14.45 -9.34 -4.95
C TYR A 91 13.06 -9.01 -5.48
N VAL A 92 12.67 -9.73 -6.52
CA VAL A 92 11.32 -9.72 -7.06
C VAL A 92 10.85 -11.17 -7.18
N SER A 93 9.82 -11.52 -6.43
CA SER A 93 9.21 -12.85 -6.50
C SER A 93 7.97 -12.78 -7.40
N LEU A 94 7.97 -13.59 -8.46
CA LEU A 94 6.83 -13.79 -9.37
C LEU A 94 6.20 -15.14 -9.05
N ILE A 95 4.94 -15.14 -8.61
CA ILE A 95 4.21 -16.35 -8.19
C ILE A 95 2.95 -16.48 -9.03
N SER A 96 2.92 -17.47 -9.92
CA SER A 96 1.83 -17.70 -10.89
C SER A 96 0.92 -18.88 -10.54
N GLY A 97 0.97 -19.37 -9.29
CA GLY A 97 0.17 -20.50 -8.85
C GLY A 97 0.91 -21.41 -7.86
N PRO A 98 0.33 -22.57 -7.52
CA PRO A 98 0.97 -23.54 -6.64
C PRO A 98 2.24 -24.10 -7.29
N SER A 99 3.20 -24.50 -6.45
CA SER A 99 4.42 -25.14 -6.91
C SER A 99 4.08 -26.43 -7.62
N LYS A 100 4.62 -26.63 -8.83
CA LYS A 100 4.47 -27.85 -9.60
C LYS A 100 5.76 -28.19 -10.34
N THR A 101 6.07 -29.47 -10.43
CA THR A 101 7.13 -30.01 -11.28
C THR A 101 6.55 -31.11 -12.15
N GLY A 102 7.17 -31.35 -13.31
CA GLY A 102 6.80 -32.43 -14.21
C GLY A 102 7.99 -33.34 -14.43
N ASP A 103 7.81 -34.66 -14.32
CA ASP A 103 8.83 -35.62 -14.73
C ASP A 103 8.81 -35.82 -16.28
N ILE A 104 9.76 -36.57 -16.83
CA ILE A 104 9.88 -36.91 -18.26
C ILE A 104 8.57 -37.51 -18.80
N GLU A 105 7.82 -38.21 -17.95
CA GLU A 105 6.50 -38.79 -18.25
C GLU A 105 5.33 -37.77 -18.22
N LYS A 106 5.61 -36.47 -18.01
CA LYS A 106 4.64 -35.36 -17.93
C LYS A 106 3.60 -35.48 -16.81
N GLN A 107 3.86 -36.28 -15.78
CA GLN A 107 3.04 -36.30 -14.57
C GLN A 107 3.35 -35.06 -13.73
N ILE A 108 2.31 -34.28 -13.42
CA ILE A 108 2.43 -33.05 -12.63
C ILE A 108 2.35 -33.39 -11.15
N THR A 109 3.43 -33.12 -10.41
CA THR A 109 3.47 -33.23 -8.95
C THR A 109 3.44 -31.83 -8.34
N TYR A 110 2.45 -31.58 -7.48
CA TYR A 110 2.29 -30.31 -6.77
C TYR A 110 3.05 -30.31 -5.44
N GLY A 111 3.54 -29.14 -5.03
CA GLY A 111 4.23 -28.95 -3.76
C GLY A 111 5.70 -29.38 -3.72
N ALA A 112 6.35 -29.52 -4.89
CA ALA A 112 7.74 -30.00 -4.95
C ALA A 112 8.77 -28.98 -4.42
N HIS A 113 8.55 -27.69 -4.70
CA HIS A 113 9.50 -26.62 -4.36
C HIS A 113 8.85 -25.43 -3.64
N GLY A 114 7.58 -25.55 -3.28
CA GLY A 114 6.78 -24.46 -2.70
C GLY A 114 5.37 -24.90 -2.31
N PRO A 115 4.43 -23.96 -2.18
CA PRO A 115 3.09 -24.27 -1.68
C PRO A 115 2.34 -25.24 -2.60
N GLN A 116 1.58 -26.16 -2.00
CA GLN A 116 0.66 -27.09 -2.66
C GLN A 116 -0.61 -26.38 -3.14
N GLU A 117 -1.02 -25.35 -2.40
CA GLU A 117 -2.20 -24.54 -2.69
C GLU A 117 -1.85 -23.06 -2.78
N TYR A 118 -2.49 -22.37 -3.72
CA TYR A 118 -2.31 -20.94 -3.92
C TYR A 118 -3.68 -20.28 -4.12
N HIS A 119 -4.00 -19.33 -3.25
CA HIS A 119 -5.30 -18.63 -3.22
C HIS A 119 -5.09 -17.13 -3.37
N VAL A 120 -5.95 -16.48 -4.15
CA VAL A 120 -5.94 -15.01 -4.31
C VAL A 120 -7.28 -14.46 -3.86
N VAL A 121 -7.26 -13.61 -2.85
CA VAL A 121 -8.42 -12.90 -2.31
C VAL A 121 -8.35 -11.45 -2.74
N LEU A 122 -9.20 -11.06 -3.69
CA LEU A 122 -9.37 -9.67 -4.10
C LEU A 122 -10.35 -8.97 -3.17
N LEU A 123 -9.82 -8.09 -2.34
CA LEU A 123 -10.57 -7.37 -1.32
C LEU A 123 -11.12 -6.06 -1.87
N ASP A 124 -12.45 -5.90 -1.86
CA ASP A 124 -13.08 -4.62 -2.17
C ASP A 124 -12.78 -3.58 -1.08
N ASN A 125 -13.34 -3.73 0.12
CA ASN A 125 -13.13 -2.81 1.26
C ASN A 125 -13.27 -1.33 0.85
N HIS A 126 -14.44 -0.96 0.34
CA HIS A 126 -14.80 0.39 -0.15
C HIS A 126 -14.06 0.85 -1.43
N ARG A 127 -13.32 -0.02 -2.12
CA ARG A 127 -12.69 0.34 -3.39
C ARG A 127 -13.69 0.56 -4.52
N THR A 128 -14.78 -0.22 -4.57
CA THR A 128 -15.86 0.01 -5.53
C THR A 128 -16.53 1.37 -5.32
N GLU A 129 -16.72 1.78 -4.06
CA GLU A 129 -17.22 3.13 -3.73
C GLU A 129 -16.25 4.21 -4.23
N MET A 130 -14.96 4.05 -3.91
CA MET A 130 -13.89 4.95 -4.37
C MET A 130 -13.81 5.03 -5.89
N ALA A 131 -13.97 3.91 -6.60
CA ALA A 131 -13.90 3.83 -8.06
C ALA A 131 -15.05 4.59 -8.76
N ARG A 132 -16.23 4.63 -8.14
CA ARG A 132 -17.40 5.36 -8.66
C ARG A 132 -17.26 6.87 -8.49
N ASP A 133 -16.45 7.31 -7.53
CA ASP A 133 -16.25 8.71 -7.25
C ASP A 133 -15.29 9.36 -8.28
N PRO A 134 -15.72 10.44 -8.98
CA PRO A 134 -14.91 11.01 -10.04
C PRO A 134 -13.59 11.62 -9.55
N VAL A 135 -13.50 11.97 -8.26
CA VAL A 135 -12.33 12.59 -7.63
C VAL A 135 -11.50 11.54 -6.88
N TYR A 136 -12.12 10.62 -6.14
CA TYR A 136 -11.36 9.65 -5.34
C TYR A 136 -10.83 8.44 -6.12
N ARG A 137 -11.42 8.09 -7.27
CA ARG A 137 -10.98 6.92 -8.06
C ARG A 137 -9.49 6.91 -8.39
N GLN A 138 -8.86 8.07 -8.52
CA GLN A 138 -7.43 8.17 -8.80
C GLN A 138 -6.55 7.60 -7.67
N ALA A 139 -7.04 7.52 -6.43
CA ALA A 139 -6.31 6.87 -5.35
C ALA A 139 -6.11 5.36 -5.59
N LEU A 140 -6.94 4.74 -6.45
CA LEU A 140 -6.79 3.37 -6.92
C LEU A 140 -5.67 3.21 -7.98
N TYR A 141 -5.00 4.27 -8.40
CA TYR A 141 -3.76 4.14 -9.18
C TYR A 141 -2.51 4.16 -8.29
N CYS A 142 -2.66 4.27 -6.97
CA CYS A 142 -1.52 4.39 -6.07
C CYS A 142 -0.66 3.11 -6.03
N LEU A 143 0.58 3.21 -6.51
CA LEU A 143 1.55 2.10 -6.48
C LEU A 143 2.05 1.76 -5.06
N ARG A 144 1.77 2.61 -4.07
CA ARG A 144 2.37 2.56 -2.71
C ARG A 144 3.90 2.75 -2.71
N CYS A 145 4.42 3.54 -3.64
CA CYS A 145 5.87 3.76 -3.79
C CYS A 145 6.50 4.72 -2.77
N GLY A 146 5.71 5.48 -2.02
CA GLY A 146 6.22 6.43 -1.04
C GLY A 146 6.81 7.74 -1.61
N GLY A 147 6.95 7.89 -2.94
CA GLY A 147 7.50 9.12 -3.55
C GLY A 147 6.84 10.42 -3.08
N CYS A 148 5.51 10.41 -2.93
CA CYS A 148 4.78 11.58 -2.41
C CYS A 148 5.11 11.94 -0.94
N LEU A 149 5.59 10.99 -0.14
CA LEU A 149 6.01 11.24 1.24
C LEU A 149 7.37 11.93 1.28
N TYR A 150 8.31 11.54 0.41
CA TYR A 150 9.61 12.21 0.30
C TYR A 150 9.47 13.68 -0.14
N GLU A 151 8.47 13.98 -0.97
CA GLU A 151 8.16 15.35 -1.41
C GLU A 151 7.30 16.15 -0.43
N CYS A 152 6.72 15.48 0.58
CA CYS A 152 5.83 16.13 1.52
C CYS A 152 6.64 17.01 2.48
N THR A 153 6.27 18.29 2.62
CA THR A 153 6.94 19.22 3.54
C THR A 153 6.68 18.91 5.02
N ILE A 154 5.68 18.07 5.33
CA ILE A 154 5.30 17.70 6.69
C ILE A 154 5.95 16.38 7.13
N TYR A 155 6.07 15.42 6.20
CA TYR A 155 6.60 14.10 6.51
C TYR A 155 7.98 14.09 7.20
N PRO A 156 9.00 14.86 6.76
CA PRO A 156 10.31 14.87 7.43
C PRO A 156 10.27 15.49 8.82
N LEU A 157 9.31 16.38 9.11
CA LEU A 157 9.16 16.99 10.44
C LEU A 157 8.49 16.05 11.44
N THR A 158 7.69 15.11 10.94
CA THR A 158 6.84 14.24 11.76
C THR A 158 7.36 12.80 11.83
N ALA A 159 8.30 12.42 10.94
CA ALA A 159 9.05 11.16 10.96
C ALA A 159 8.18 9.89 11.13
N GLY A 160 6.95 9.90 10.61
CA GLY A 160 6.01 8.78 10.70
C GLY A 160 5.13 8.75 11.95
N TYR A 161 5.25 9.70 12.88
CA TYR A 161 4.25 9.93 13.94
C TYR A 161 3.00 10.67 13.46
N PHE A 162 2.87 10.84 12.14
CA PHE A 162 1.80 11.57 11.49
C PHE A 162 1.01 10.66 10.55
N GLY A 163 -0.21 10.35 10.95
CA GLY A 163 -1.06 9.40 10.25
C GLY A 163 -1.88 8.55 11.21
N TYR A 164 -2.70 7.66 10.65
CA TYR A 164 -3.22 6.49 11.37
C TYR A 164 -2.32 5.30 10.99
N LEU A 165 -2.80 4.41 10.13
CA LEU A 165 -1.98 3.38 9.49
C LEU A 165 -1.34 3.85 8.18
N TYR A 166 -2.02 4.72 7.44
CA TYR A 166 -1.47 5.37 6.26
C TYR A 166 -1.06 6.82 6.56
N MET A 167 -0.02 7.29 5.88
CA MET A 167 0.62 8.58 6.13
C MET A 167 0.50 9.52 4.93
N GLY A 168 0.63 10.83 5.19
CA GLY A 168 0.61 11.86 4.17
C GLY A 168 -0.77 12.07 3.53
N GLY A 169 -0.83 12.93 2.51
CA GLY A 169 -2.11 13.29 1.88
C GLY A 169 -2.84 12.10 1.26
N ILE A 170 -2.14 11.23 0.53
CA ILE A 170 -2.77 10.00 0.01
C ILE A 170 -3.23 9.11 1.17
N GLY A 171 -2.49 9.06 2.28
CA GLY A 171 -2.85 8.30 3.46
C GLY A 171 -4.12 8.78 4.15
N ALA A 172 -4.45 10.07 4.11
CA ALA A 172 -5.74 10.57 4.59
C ALA A 172 -6.92 9.94 3.81
N ILE A 173 -6.80 9.85 2.48
CA ILE A 173 -7.82 9.26 1.61
C ILE A 173 -7.96 7.76 1.91
N LEU A 174 -6.84 7.04 2.04
CA LEU A 174 -6.85 5.61 2.33
C LEU A 174 -7.38 5.31 3.74
N THR A 175 -7.06 6.17 4.71
CA THR A 175 -7.59 6.05 6.07
C THR A 175 -9.11 6.21 6.05
N ARG A 176 -9.61 7.23 5.33
CA ARG A 176 -11.05 7.48 5.20
C ARG A 176 -11.82 6.29 4.64
N PHE A 177 -11.30 5.65 3.59
CA PHE A 177 -12.02 4.59 2.87
C PHE A 177 -11.69 3.19 3.35
N LEU A 178 -10.40 2.89 3.56
CA LEU A 178 -9.94 1.52 3.75
C LEU A 178 -9.78 1.17 5.22
N ILE A 179 -9.38 2.14 6.06
CA ILE A 179 -9.01 1.83 7.44
C ILE A 179 -9.06 3.03 8.38
N GLY A 180 -9.97 3.00 9.36
CA GLY A 180 -10.04 4.01 10.42
C GLY A 180 -11.09 5.11 10.21
N GLY A 181 -11.64 5.28 9.01
CA GLY A 181 -12.80 6.15 8.79
C GLY A 181 -12.47 7.66 8.81
N PRO A 182 -13.50 8.52 8.72
CA PRO A 182 -13.33 9.97 8.59
C PRO A 182 -12.67 10.62 9.81
N GLU A 183 -12.91 10.12 11.02
CA GLU A 183 -12.38 10.67 12.26
C GLU A 183 -10.85 10.56 12.30
N ASN A 184 -10.31 9.39 11.91
CA ASN A 184 -8.87 9.17 11.83
C ASN A 184 -8.23 9.83 10.60
N ALA A 185 -9.02 10.08 9.54
CA ALA A 185 -8.55 10.79 8.36
C ALA A 185 -8.43 12.31 8.60
N ALA A 186 -9.27 12.88 9.48
CA ALA A 186 -9.37 14.32 9.68
C ALA A 186 -8.05 14.99 10.10
N PRO A 187 -7.30 14.51 11.12
CA PRO A 187 -6.02 15.11 11.49
C PRO A 187 -5.06 15.18 10.31
N ILE A 188 -4.97 14.10 9.53
CA ILE A 188 -4.08 13.99 8.38
C ILE A 188 -4.51 14.97 7.27
N ALA A 189 -5.82 15.03 7.01
CA ALA A 189 -6.39 15.91 5.99
C ALA A 189 -6.12 17.38 6.31
N TYR A 190 -6.24 17.82 7.57
CA TYR A 190 -6.07 19.22 7.97
C TYR A 190 -4.60 19.64 8.20
N THR A 191 -3.67 18.70 8.36
CA THR A 191 -2.23 19.02 8.39
C THR A 191 -1.64 19.20 6.99
N CYS A 192 -2.27 18.66 5.94
CA CYS A 192 -1.81 18.86 4.57
C CYS A 192 -1.75 20.36 4.20
N THR A 193 -0.61 20.83 3.69
CA THR A 193 -0.44 22.24 3.28
C THR A 193 -1.02 22.55 1.90
N LEU A 194 -1.56 21.54 1.20
CA LEU A 194 -2.07 21.63 -0.16
C LEU A 194 -1.05 22.18 -1.19
N CYS A 195 0.25 22.05 -0.92
CA CYS A 195 1.31 22.64 -1.76
C CYS A 195 1.48 22.02 -3.16
N GLY A 196 0.82 20.88 -3.44
CA GLY A 196 0.81 20.28 -4.78
C GLY A 196 2.05 19.49 -5.22
N ARG A 197 3.15 19.51 -4.46
CA ARG A 197 4.39 18.79 -4.80
C ARG A 197 4.18 17.29 -5.06
N CYS A 198 3.34 16.66 -4.24
CA CYS A 198 3.03 15.24 -4.39
C CYS A 198 2.38 14.89 -5.74
N LYS A 199 1.61 15.81 -6.35
CA LYS A 199 1.02 15.62 -7.68
C LYS A 199 2.10 15.70 -8.76
N ILE A 200 2.97 16.71 -8.68
CA ILE A 200 4.05 16.94 -9.66
C ILE A 200 5.00 15.75 -9.73
N HIS A 201 5.30 15.14 -8.58
CA HIS A 201 6.23 14.02 -8.51
C HIS A 201 5.56 12.65 -8.64
N CYS A 202 4.23 12.54 -8.62
CA CYS A 202 3.59 11.24 -8.69
C CYS A 202 3.79 10.61 -10.08
N PRO A 203 4.33 9.38 -10.19
CA PRO A 203 4.46 8.72 -11.50
C PRO A 203 3.12 8.39 -12.16
N MET A 204 2.05 8.41 -11.37
CA MET A 204 0.68 8.14 -11.80
C MET A 204 -0.16 9.43 -11.89
N GLU A 205 0.47 10.59 -11.74
CA GLU A 205 -0.16 11.92 -11.82
C GLU A 205 -1.36 12.12 -10.87
N ILE A 206 -1.37 11.41 -9.74
CA ILE A 206 -2.47 11.46 -8.77
C ILE A 206 -2.52 12.84 -8.10
N ASP A 207 -3.66 13.51 -8.26
CA ASP A 207 -3.98 14.81 -7.66
C ASP A 207 -4.49 14.66 -6.21
N VAL A 208 -3.54 14.35 -5.33
CA VAL A 208 -3.79 14.27 -3.88
C VAL A 208 -4.36 15.57 -3.30
N PRO A 209 -3.86 16.79 -3.64
CA PRO A 209 -4.43 18.03 -3.11
C PRO A 209 -5.93 18.19 -3.43
N LYS A 210 -6.35 17.86 -4.66
CA LYS A 210 -7.77 17.90 -5.05
C LYS A 210 -8.61 16.94 -4.21
N MET A 211 -8.12 15.73 -3.97
CA MET A 211 -8.81 14.77 -3.09
C MET A 211 -8.86 15.25 -1.64
N ILE A 212 -7.80 15.88 -1.13
CA ILE A 212 -7.79 16.43 0.23
C ILE A 212 -8.78 17.58 0.39
N LEU A 213 -8.90 18.46 -0.60
CA LEU A 213 -9.89 19.55 -0.57
C LEU A 213 -11.32 19.00 -0.46
N LYS A 214 -11.66 18.03 -1.31
CA LYS A 214 -12.94 17.34 -1.23
C LYS A 214 -13.15 16.65 0.12
N LEU A 215 -12.12 15.96 0.62
CA LEU A 215 -12.21 15.30 1.92
C LEU A 215 -12.44 16.31 3.05
N ARG A 216 -11.78 17.48 3.03
CA ARG A 216 -12.01 18.54 4.03
C ARG A 216 -13.44 19.08 3.98
N GLU A 217 -14.03 19.20 2.80
CA GLU A 217 -15.44 19.59 2.65
C GLU A 217 -16.37 18.56 3.30
N GLU A 218 -16.17 17.28 3.00
CA GLU A 218 -16.94 16.18 3.61
C GLU A 218 -16.76 16.12 5.13
N LEU A 219 -15.53 16.28 5.61
CA LEU A 219 -15.23 16.30 7.05
C LEU A 219 -15.86 17.51 7.75
N ALA A 220 -15.88 18.68 7.12
CA ALA A 220 -16.56 19.84 7.67
C ALA A 220 -18.07 19.62 7.80
N GLN A 221 -18.70 19.00 6.79
CA GLN A 221 -20.12 18.63 6.86
C GLN A 221 -20.41 17.62 7.97
N LEU A 222 -19.46 16.74 8.28
CA LEU A 222 -19.54 15.79 9.40
C LEU A 222 -19.20 16.41 10.77
N GLY A 223 -18.88 17.71 10.84
CA GLY A 223 -18.46 18.35 12.09
C GLY A 223 -17.07 17.93 12.59
N LEU A 224 -16.25 17.36 11.71
CA LEU A 224 -14.88 16.88 12.00
C LEU A 224 -13.80 17.91 11.62
N ALA A 225 -14.20 19.13 11.27
CA ALA A 225 -13.26 20.23 11.10
C ALA A 225 -12.61 20.61 12.44
N PRO A 226 -11.29 20.88 12.48
CA PRO A 226 -10.64 21.32 13.71
C PRO A 226 -11.25 22.62 14.24
N SER A 227 -11.36 22.74 15.56
CA SER A 227 -11.98 23.90 16.22
C SER A 227 -11.34 25.24 15.86
N TRP A 228 -10.04 25.26 15.55
CA TRP A 228 -9.34 26.47 15.10
C TRP A 228 -9.74 26.89 13.68
N VAL A 229 -10.09 25.93 12.80
CA VAL A 229 -10.63 26.23 11.46
C VAL A 229 -12.03 26.82 11.60
N VAL A 230 -12.89 26.17 12.39
CA VAL A 230 -14.28 26.61 12.61
C VAL A 230 -14.31 28.03 13.17
N ARG A 231 -13.56 28.29 14.25
CA ARG A 231 -13.45 29.64 14.85
C ARG A 231 -12.93 30.66 13.86
N GLY A 232 -11.90 30.33 13.07
CA GLY A 232 -11.34 31.25 12.08
C GLY A 232 -12.36 31.62 10.99
N VAL A 233 -13.20 30.67 10.55
CA VAL A 233 -14.27 30.94 9.58
C VAL A 233 -15.34 31.84 10.19
N GLU A 234 -15.80 31.56 11.42
CA GLU A 234 -16.78 32.39 12.14
C GLU A 234 -16.27 33.83 12.32
N GLU A 235 -15.00 33.99 12.72
CA GLU A 235 -14.37 35.31 12.87
C GLU A 235 -14.32 36.08 11.55
N ILE A 236 -14.07 35.42 10.42
CA ILE A 236 -14.01 36.05 9.09
C ILE A 236 -15.41 36.44 8.60
N ILE A 237 -16.39 35.52 8.70
CA ILE A 237 -17.77 35.75 8.23
C ILE A 237 -18.45 36.85 9.06
N HIS A 238 -18.21 36.86 10.37
CA HIS A 238 -18.80 37.84 11.28
C HIS A 238 -17.95 39.09 11.49
N LYS A 239 -16.78 39.19 10.83
CA LYS A 239 -16.02 40.44 10.76
C LYS A 239 -16.82 41.45 9.95
N LYS A 240 -17.54 42.33 10.64
CA LYS A 240 -18.06 43.55 10.02
C LYS A 240 -16.87 44.30 9.45
N SER A 241 -16.85 44.55 8.14
CA SER A 241 -15.89 45.46 7.51
C SER A 241 -16.02 46.82 8.20
N THR A 242 -15.09 47.12 9.11
CA THR A 242 -14.82 48.46 9.63
C THR A 242 -14.08 49.26 8.58
#